data_AF-A0A3M8ALL9-F1
#
_entry.id   AF-A0A3M8ALL9-F1
#
_cell.length_a   1.000
_cell.length_b   1.000
_cell.length_c   1.000
_cell.angle_alpha   90.00
_cell.angle_beta   90.00
_cell.angle_gamma   90.00
#
_symmetry.space_group_name_H-M   'P 1'
#
loop_
_entity.id
_entity.type
_entity.pdbx_description
1 polymer ?
#
loop_
_entity_poly.entity_id
_entity_poly.type
_entity_poly.pdbx_seq_one_letter_code
_entity_poly.pdbx_strand_id
1 'polypeptide(L)'
;MRNISDIIEQHLKGILTQSPNGSIEIQRSELADLFQCVPSQINYVINTRFTVQKGYIVESKRGGGGYIRIRKVQIVSKARLQELLTEELIGESISQSVGNAIIERLQEEGLVNAREAALMKIATSRNVLTLESELRDRLRANILKQMIATILLK
;
A
#
# COMPACT_ATOMS: atom_id res chain seq x y z
N MET A 1 -1.26 15.07 17.58
CA MET A 1 -0.60 16.17 16.84
C MET A 1 -0.08 15.61 15.53
N ARG A 2 -0.37 16.22 14.38
CA ARG A 2 0.16 15.72 13.09
C ARG A 2 1.58 16.26 12.90
N ASN A 3 2.54 15.39 12.65
CA ASN A 3 3.91 15.76 12.34
C ASN A 3 3.95 16.44 10.96
N ILE A 4 4.83 17.41 10.75
CA ILE A 4 4.98 18.10 9.45
C ILE A 4 5.21 17.12 8.28
N SER A 5 5.89 15.99 8.55
CA SER A 5 6.05 14.90 7.58
C SER A 5 4.72 14.34 7.09
N ASP A 6 3.76 14.14 8.00
CA ASP A 6 2.44 13.58 7.67
C ASP A 6 1.58 14.60 6.91
N ILE A 7 1.73 15.89 7.23
CA ILE A 7 1.05 16.98 6.52
C ILE A 7 1.54 17.05 5.07
N ILE A 8 2.86 17.02 4.85
CA ILE A 8 3.46 17.01 3.51
C ILE A 8 3.00 15.76 2.73
N GLU A 9 3.02 14.58 3.36
CA GLU A 9 2.55 13.36 2.71
C GLU A 9 1.08 13.45 2.30
N GLN A 10 0.19 13.90 3.20
CA GLN A 10 -1.24 14.02 2.91
C GLN A 10 -1.50 14.99 1.76
N HIS A 11 -0.77 16.12 1.74
CA HIS A 11 -0.87 17.08 0.65
C HIS A 11 -0.44 16.47 -0.68
N LEU A 12 0.75 15.84 -0.73
CA LEU A 12 1.28 15.20 -1.94
C LEU A 12 0.37 14.08 -2.45
N LYS A 13 -0.18 13.25 -1.55
CA LYS A 13 -1.18 12.23 -1.92
C LYS A 13 -2.47 12.86 -2.47
N GLY A 14 -2.90 13.99 -1.91
CA GLY A 14 -4.09 14.72 -2.36
C GLY A 14 -3.96 15.19 -3.81
N ILE A 15 -2.89 15.90 -4.13
CA ILE A 15 -2.63 16.38 -5.50
C ILE A 15 -2.35 15.23 -6.48
N LEU A 16 -1.69 14.16 -6.02
CA LEU A 16 -1.46 12.96 -6.84
C LEU A 16 -2.75 12.22 -7.19
N THR A 17 -3.73 12.21 -6.27
CA THR A 17 -5.04 11.58 -6.51
C THR A 17 -5.89 12.38 -7.51
N GLN A 18 -5.73 13.70 -7.52
CA GLN A 18 -6.43 14.60 -8.46
C GLN A 18 -5.78 14.64 -9.85
N SER A 19 -4.54 14.13 -9.98
CA SER A 19 -3.83 14.10 -11.25
C SER A 19 -4.43 13.03 -12.18
N PRO A 20 -4.90 13.38 -13.40
CA PRO A 20 -5.47 12.43 -14.35
C PRO A 20 -4.47 11.35 -14.79
N ASN A 21 -3.17 11.66 -14.79
CA ASN A 21 -2.11 10.75 -15.26
C ASN A 21 -1.42 9.97 -14.12
N GLY A 22 -1.95 10.04 -12.89
CA GLY A 22 -1.33 9.42 -11.70
C GLY A 22 0.12 9.87 -11.43
N SER A 23 0.49 11.08 -11.86
CA SER A 23 1.85 11.62 -11.81
C SER A 23 1.82 13.11 -11.48
N ILE A 24 2.68 13.54 -10.57
CA ILE A 24 2.87 14.95 -10.24
C ILE A 24 4.33 15.34 -10.37
N GLU A 25 4.57 16.61 -10.66
CA GLU A 25 5.88 17.24 -10.64
C GLU A 25 5.85 18.38 -9.64
N ILE A 26 6.85 18.41 -8.76
CA ILE A 26 6.97 19.37 -7.68
C ILE A 26 8.39 19.92 -7.63
N GLN A 27 8.53 21.17 -7.21
CA GLN A 27 9.83 21.73 -6.87
C GLN A 27 10.06 21.62 -5.37
N ARG A 28 11.26 21.18 -5.01
CA ARG A 28 11.63 20.99 -3.60
C ARG A 28 11.66 22.30 -2.82
N SER A 29 12.16 23.37 -3.44
CA SER A 29 12.20 24.73 -2.85
C SER A 29 10.79 25.25 -2.60
N GLU A 30 9.91 25.19 -3.60
CA GLU A 30 8.54 25.69 -3.48
C GLU A 30 7.75 24.96 -2.39
N LEU A 31 7.89 23.64 -2.26
CA LEU A 31 7.28 22.89 -1.17
C LEU A 31 7.88 23.22 0.19
N ALA A 32 9.20 23.40 0.27
CA ALA A 32 9.87 23.79 1.49
C ALA A 32 9.35 25.15 1.99
N ASP A 33 9.19 26.11 1.08
CA ASP A 33 8.63 27.44 1.36
C ASP A 33 7.15 27.37 1.75
N LEU A 34 6.35 26.59 1.03
CA LEU A 34 4.92 26.40 1.32
C LEU A 34 4.68 25.84 2.74
N PHE A 35 5.46 24.84 3.13
CA PHE A 35 5.35 24.20 4.43
C PHE A 35 6.23 24.85 5.51
N GLN A 36 6.92 25.94 5.19
CA GLN A 36 7.82 26.66 6.10
C GLN A 36 8.83 25.72 6.77
N CYS A 37 9.49 24.89 5.97
CA CYS A 37 10.44 23.87 6.43
C CYS A 37 11.71 23.84 5.58
N VAL A 38 12.76 23.15 6.04
CA VAL A 38 14.01 23.01 5.29
C VAL A 38 13.87 22.04 4.11
N PRO A 39 14.56 22.23 2.97
CA PRO A 39 14.48 21.34 1.80
C PRO A 39 14.80 19.85 2.09
N SER A 40 15.64 19.58 3.10
CA SER A 40 15.93 18.20 3.53
C SER A 40 14.70 17.47 4.09
N GLN A 41 13.74 18.20 4.67
CA GLN A 41 12.48 17.64 5.16
C GLN A 41 11.66 17.04 4.01
N ILE A 42 11.62 17.71 2.86
CA ILE A 42 10.96 17.20 1.66
C ILE A 42 11.62 15.90 1.21
N ASN A 43 12.96 15.87 1.12
CA ASN A 43 13.67 14.64 0.75
C ASN A 43 13.37 13.48 1.71
N TYR A 44 13.32 13.76 3.02
CA TYR A 44 12.99 12.75 4.03
C TYR A 44 11.59 12.16 3.81
N VAL A 45 10.59 13.00 3.57
CA VAL A 45 9.22 12.56 3.30
C VAL A 45 9.16 11.71 2.02
N ILE A 46 9.79 12.17 0.94
CA ILE A 46 9.84 11.44 -0.33
C ILE A 46 10.48 10.05 -0.14
N ASN A 47 11.65 9.99 0.49
CA ASN A 47 12.41 8.75 0.64
C ASN A 47 11.77 7.74 1.61
N THR A 48 10.91 8.18 2.53
CA THR A 48 10.30 7.30 3.55
C THR A 48 8.84 6.95 3.26
N ARG A 49 8.10 7.81 2.53
CA ARG A 49 6.66 7.64 2.28
C ARG A 49 6.33 7.31 0.83
N PHE A 50 7.16 7.73 -0.12
CA PHE A 50 6.93 7.53 -1.56
C PHE A 50 7.95 6.56 -2.16
N THR A 51 7.97 5.34 -1.62
CA THR A 51 8.86 4.26 -2.08
C THR A 51 8.17 3.31 -3.05
N VAL A 52 8.96 2.53 -3.77
CA VAL A 52 8.46 1.47 -4.67
C VAL A 52 7.60 0.46 -3.91
N GLN A 53 8.01 0.05 -2.70
CA GLN A 53 7.25 -0.87 -1.84
C GLN A 53 5.90 -0.28 -1.37
N LYS A 54 5.77 1.04 -1.39
CA LYS A 54 4.51 1.75 -1.10
C LYS A 54 3.74 2.11 -2.37
N GLY A 55 4.17 1.63 -3.54
CA GLY A 55 3.49 1.83 -4.81
C GLY A 55 3.80 3.16 -5.49
N TYR A 56 4.99 3.73 -5.27
CA TYR A 56 5.41 4.99 -5.90
C TYR A 56 6.77 4.87 -6.60
N ILE A 57 6.90 5.52 -7.75
CA ILE A 57 8.16 5.73 -8.46
C ILE A 57 8.51 7.20 -8.35
N VAL A 58 9.74 7.50 -7.95
CA VAL A 58 10.24 8.87 -7.78
C VAL A 58 11.43 9.10 -8.70
N GLU A 59 11.34 10.15 -9.52
CA GLU A 59 12.43 10.64 -10.37
C GLU A 59 12.84 12.03 -9.86
N SER A 60 14.12 12.38 -9.93
CA SER A 60 14.59 13.73 -9.60
C SER A 60 15.57 14.26 -10.64
N LYS A 61 15.42 15.53 -11.00
CA LYS A 61 16.34 16.26 -11.88
C LYS A 61 17.03 17.37 -11.09
N ARG A 62 18.37 17.43 -11.15
CA ARG A 62 19.18 18.49 -10.52
C ARG A 62 19.53 19.58 -11.54
N GLY A 63 19.77 20.81 -11.08
CA GLY A 63 20.11 21.99 -11.91
C GLY A 63 19.04 23.07 -11.91
N GLY A 64 19.20 24.11 -12.75
CA GLY A 64 18.18 25.14 -12.95
C GLY A 64 16.89 24.53 -13.49
N GLY A 65 15.77 24.74 -12.81
CA GLY A 65 14.49 24.07 -13.12
C GLY A 65 14.41 22.61 -12.65
N GLY A 66 15.16 22.24 -11.61
CA GLY A 66 15.09 20.91 -11.01
C GLY A 66 13.71 20.60 -10.43
N TYR A 67 13.26 19.36 -10.59
CA TYR A 67 11.97 18.88 -10.10
C TYR A 67 12.11 17.49 -9.48
N ILE A 68 11.12 17.14 -8.65
CA ILE A 68 10.84 15.78 -8.20
C ILE A 68 9.55 15.36 -8.89
N ARG A 69 9.58 14.24 -9.60
CA ARG A 69 8.39 13.63 -10.19
C ARG A 69 8.01 12.41 -9.37
N ILE A 70 6.76 12.39 -8.90
CA ILE A 70 6.21 11.26 -8.17
C ILE A 70 5.12 10.64 -9.04
N ARG A 71 5.26 9.36 -9.34
CA ARG A 71 4.28 8.56 -10.06
C ARG A 71 3.70 7.52 -9.11
N LYS A 72 2.38 7.44 -9.01
CA LYS A 72 1.74 6.29 -8.38
C LYS A 72 1.84 5.13 -9.36
N VAL A 73 2.42 4.03 -8.93
CA VAL A 73 2.35 2.77 -9.68
C VAL A 73 0.86 2.43 -9.72
N GLN A 74 0.27 2.57 -10.90
CA GLN A 74 -1.11 2.15 -11.10
C GLN A 74 -1.12 0.63 -11.03
N ILE A 75 -1.76 0.10 -10.00
CA ILE A 75 -2.26 -1.26 -10.08
C ILE A 75 -3.33 -1.22 -11.17
N VAL A 76 -3.00 -1.79 -12.32
CA VAL A 76 -3.69 -1.61 -13.62
C VAL A 76 -5.19 -1.88 -13.55
N SER A 77 -5.62 -2.69 -12.57
CA SER A 77 -7.03 -2.86 -12.19
C SER A 77 -7.13 -3.57 -10.83
N LYS A 78 -8.30 -3.52 -10.19
CA LYS A 78 -8.58 -4.38 -9.02
C LYS A 78 -8.39 -5.87 -9.36
N ALA A 79 -8.58 -6.26 -10.62
CA ALA A 79 -8.29 -7.61 -11.11
C ALA A 79 -6.79 -7.93 -11.11
N ARG A 80 -5.92 -7.00 -11.53
CA ARG A 80 -4.47 -7.22 -11.44
C ARG A 80 -3.98 -7.23 -9.99
N LEU A 81 -4.57 -6.42 -9.10
CA LEU A 81 -4.28 -6.49 -7.67
C LEU A 81 -4.67 -7.86 -7.11
N GLN A 82 -5.86 -8.34 -7.46
CA GLN A 82 -6.35 -9.64 -7.03
C GLN A 82 -5.42 -10.75 -7.51
N GLU A 83 -5.06 -10.77 -8.78
CA GLU A 83 -4.14 -11.76 -9.36
C GLU A 83 -2.79 -11.77 -8.65
N LEU A 84 -2.20 -10.60 -8.39
CA LEU A 84 -0.91 -10.51 -7.69
C LEU A 84 -1.00 -10.97 -6.24
N LEU A 85 -2.07 -10.58 -5.51
CA LEU A 85 -2.27 -11.03 -4.14
C LEU A 85 -2.53 -12.54 -4.06
N THR A 86 -3.31 -13.11 -4.98
CA THR A 86 -3.68 -14.53 -4.92
C THR A 86 -2.59 -15.43 -5.48
N GLU A 87 -2.03 -15.14 -6.65
CA GLU A 87 -1.10 -16.04 -7.32
C GLU A 87 0.34 -15.84 -6.83
N GLU A 88 0.80 -14.61 -6.66
CA GLU A 88 2.22 -14.35 -6.34
C GLU A 88 2.49 -14.34 -4.83
N LEU A 89 1.57 -13.82 -4.00
CA LEU A 89 1.80 -13.68 -2.56
C LEU A 89 1.20 -14.81 -1.72
N ILE A 90 -0.01 -15.27 -2.04
CA ILE A 90 -0.66 -16.35 -1.28
C ILE A 90 -0.25 -17.73 -1.82
N GLY A 91 -0.23 -17.91 -3.15
CA GLY A 91 0.11 -19.18 -3.78
C GLY A 91 -0.81 -20.33 -3.33
N GLU A 92 -0.30 -21.56 -3.33
CA GLU A 92 -1.07 -22.76 -2.96
C GLU A 92 -1.21 -22.99 -1.44
N SER A 93 -0.32 -22.40 -0.64
CA SER A 93 -0.31 -22.58 0.82
C SER A 93 0.29 -21.36 1.50
N ILE A 94 -0.29 -20.97 2.64
CA ILE A 94 0.19 -19.81 3.40
C ILE A 94 0.12 -20.05 4.90
N SER A 95 1.19 -19.66 5.59
CA SER A 95 1.23 -19.70 7.05
C SER A 95 0.34 -18.60 7.66
N GLN A 96 -0.08 -18.77 8.91
CA GLN A 96 -0.93 -17.78 9.59
C GLN A 96 -0.25 -16.40 9.71
N SER A 97 1.06 -16.34 9.95
CA SER A 97 1.77 -15.06 10.10
C SER A 97 1.77 -14.27 8.80
N VAL A 98 2.06 -14.93 7.66
CA VAL A 98 2.06 -14.28 6.34
C VAL A 98 0.62 -13.89 5.96
N GLY A 99 -0.37 -14.76 6.20
CA GLY A 99 -1.77 -14.43 5.97
C GLY A 99 -2.25 -13.21 6.76
N ASN A 100 -1.85 -13.09 8.03
CA ASN A 100 -2.17 -11.93 8.85
C ASN A 100 -1.53 -10.64 8.32
N ALA A 101 -0.28 -10.69 7.86
CA ALA A 101 0.40 -9.53 7.27
C ALA A 101 -0.30 -9.03 6.00
N ILE A 102 -0.81 -9.94 5.16
CA ILE A 102 -1.62 -9.58 3.99
C ILE A 102 -2.91 -8.87 4.43
N ILE A 103 -3.62 -9.41 5.43
CA ILE A 103 -4.85 -8.79 5.96
C ILE A 103 -4.57 -7.40 6.54
N GLU A 104 -3.48 -7.23 7.28
CA GLU A 104 -3.04 -5.93 7.81
C GLU A 104 -2.79 -4.93 6.68
N ARG A 105 -2.14 -5.38 5.61
CA ARG A 105 -1.92 -4.51 4.45
C ARG A 105 -3.23 -4.09 3.78
N LEU A 106 -4.19 -5.00 3.62
CA LEU A 106 -5.52 -4.65 3.10
C LEU A 106 -6.22 -3.61 3.98
N GLN A 107 -6.05 -3.70 5.30
CA GLN A 107 -6.60 -2.74 6.24
C GLN A 107 -5.90 -1.37 6.14
N GLU A 108 -4.57 -1.35 6.06
CA GLU A 108 -3.77 -0.12 5.89
C GLU A 108 -4.12 0.63 4.61
N GLU A 109 -4.38 -0.09 3.52
CA GLU A 109 -4.78 0.46 2.23
C GLU A 109 -6.27 0.84 2.18
N GLY A 110 -7.02 0.60 3.28
CA GLY A 110 -8.44 0.92 3.39
C GLY A 110 -9.36 0.04 2.54
N LEU A 111 -8.88 -1.12 2.06
CA LEU A 111 -9.66 -2.09 1.29
C LEU A 111 -10.60 -2.91 2.19
N VAL A 112 -10.23 -3.04 3.47
CA VAL A 112 -11.08 -3.59 4.52
C VAL A 112 -11.02 -2.69 5.75
N ASN A 113 -12.10 -2.63 6.51
CA ASN A 113 -12.10 -1.94 7.80
C ASN A 113 -11.54 -2.84 8.92
N ALA A 114 -11.33 -2.27 10.10
CA ALA A 114 -10.77 -2.99 11.25
C ALA A 114 -11.60 -4.21 11.68
N ARG A 115 -12.94 -4.14 11.52
CA ARG A 115 -13.85 -5.23 11.87
C ARG A 115 -13.72 -6.39 10.88
N GLU A 116 -13.70 -6.10 9.59
CA GLU A 116 -13.47 -7.09 8.52
C GLU A 116 -12.11 -7.76 8.67
N ALA A 117 -11.04 -6.98 8.87
CA ALA A 117 -9.71 -7.52 9.11
C ALA A 117 -9.67 -8.49 10.30
N ALA A 118 -10.32 -8.14 11.41
CA ALA A 118 -10.41 -9.01 12.59
C ALA A 118 -11.16 -10.32 12.27
N LEU A 119 -12.29 -10.25 11.55
CA LEU A 119 -13.06 -11.43 11.14
C LEU A 119 -12.22 -12.36 10.24
N MET A 120 -11.51 -11.80 9.25
CA MET A 120 -10.63 -12.56 8.36
C MET A 120 -9.53 -13.28 9.15
N LYS A 121 -8.88 -12.60 10.10
CA LYS A 121 -7.81 -13.19 10.94
C LYS A 121 -8.33 -14.34 11.81
N ILE A 122 -9.52 -14.21 12.39
CA ILE A 122 -10.13 -15.27 13.22
C ILE A 122 -10.48 -16.48 12.35
N ALA A 123 -11.18 -16.26 11.24
CA ALA A 123 -11.63 -17.32 10.33
C ALA A 123 -10.48 -18.15 9.73
N THR A 124 -9.30 -17.54 9.60
CA THR A 124 -8.10 -18.18 9.06
C THR A 124 -7.11 -18.65 10.12
N SER A 125 -7.43 -18.47 11.41
CA SER A 125 -6.53 -18.84 12.51
C SER A 125 -6.37 -20.35 12.66
N ARG A 126 -5.22 -20.78 13.18
CA ARG A 126 -4.97 -22.19 13.55
C ARG A 126 -5.94 -22.74 14.59
N ASN A 127 -6.60 -21.87 15.35
CA ASN A 127 -7.58 -22.26 16.37
C ASN A 127 -8.93 -22.62 15.76
N VAL A 128 -9.23 -22.10 14.57
CA VAL A 128 -10.45 -22.41 13.80
C VAL A 128 -10.18 -23.52 12.79
N LEU A 129 -9.06 -23.44 12.07
CA LEU A 129 -8.68 -24.44 11.08
C LEU A 129 -7.93 -25.60 11.77
N THR A 130 -8.68 -26.45 12.48
CA THR A 130 -8.16 -27.60 13.26
C THR A 130 -7.80 -28.79 12.37
N LEU A 131 -6.87 -28.58 11.45
CA LEU A 131 -6.34 -29.56 10.51
C LEU A 131 -4.83 -29.72 10.70
N GLU A 132 -4.27 -30.80 10.13
CA GLU A 132 -2.83 -30.99 10.00
C GLU A 132 -2.17 -29.82 9.24
N SER A 133 -0.91 -29.54 9.55
CA SER A 133 -0.27 -28.27 9.17
C SER A 133 -0.33 -27.97 7.67
N GLU A 134 -0.07 -28.96 6.83
CA GLU A 134 -0.06 -28.78 5.38
C GLU A 134 -1.46 -28.50 4.81
N LEU A 135 -2.45 -29.33 5.18
CA LEU A 135 -3.84 -29.14 4.76
C LEU A 135 -4.42 -27.82 5.29
N ARG A 136 -4.07 -27.45 6.52
CA ARG A 136 -4.47 -26.20 7.15
C ARG A 136 -3.97 -24.99 6.38
N ASP A 137 -2.71 -24.99 5.97
CA ASP A 137 -2.08 -23.85 5.30
C ASP A 137 -2.59 -23.70 3.85
N ARG A 138 -2.91 -24.81 3.18
CA ARG A 138 -3.59 -24.82 1.89
C ARG A 138 -5.04 -24.33 1.98
N LEU A 139 -5.79 -24.79 2.97
CA LEU A 139 -7.17 -24.32 3.19
C LEU A 139 -7.19 -22.82 3.53
N ARG A 140 -6.24 -22.35 4.35
CA ARG A 140 -6.06 -20.92 4.63
C ARG A 140 -5.83 -20.12 3.36
N ALA A 141 -4.93 -20.58 2.49
CA ALA A 141 -4.65 -19.93 1.21
C ALA A 141 -5.93 -19.79 0.39
N ASN A 142 -6.69 -20.87 0.23
CA ASN A 142 -7.94 -20.84 -0.53
C ASN A 142 -8.97 -19.87 0.08
N ILE A 143 -9.20 -19.91 1.40
CA ILE A 143 -10.12 -18.99 2.08
C ILE A 143 -9.71 -17.52 1.82
N LEU A 144 -8.43 -17.20 1.99
CA LEU A 144 -7.93 -15.83 1.77
C LEU A 144 -8.08 -15.39 0.32
N LYS A 145 -7.79 -16.28 -0.65
CA LYS A 145 -7.99 -15.99 -2.08
C LYS A 145 -9.44 -15.60 -2.37
N GLN A 146 -10.41 -16.36 -1.86
CA GLN A 146 -11.84 -16.09 -2.07
C GLN A 146 -12.32 -14.80 -1.38
N MET A 147 -11.85 -14.54 -0.16
CA MET A 147 -12.16 -13.28 0.53
C MET A 147 -11.61 -12.08 -0.23
N ILE A 148 -10.35 -12.12 -0.65
CA ILE A 148 -9.69 -11.04 -1.40
C ILE A 148 -10.37 -10.83 -2.76
N ALA A 149 -10.70 -11.90 -3.48
CA ALA A 149 -11.45 -11.80 -4.72
C ALA A 149 -12.81 -11.15 -4.52
N THR A 150 -13.51 -11.45 -3.42
CA THR A 150 -14.78 -10.80 -3.06
C THR A 150 -14.60 -9.32 -2.77
N ILE A 151 -13.58 -8.92 -2.00
CA ILE A 151 -13.31 -7.52 -1.66
C ILE A 151 -12.90 -6.69 -2.89
N LEU A 152 -12.16 -7.29 -3.82
CA LEU A 152 -11.59 -6.59 -4.97
C LEU A 152 -12.47 -6.62 -6.21
N LEU A 153 -13.23 -7.68 -6.45
CA LEU A 153 -13.96 -7.87 -7.71
C LEU A 153 -15.46 -7.71 -7.59
N LYS A 154 -16.01 -7.65 -6.37
CA LYS A 154 -17.42 -7.37 -6.11
C LYS A 154 -17.56 -6.03 -5.38
#